data_AF-A0A498D1E6-F1
#
_entry.id   AF-A0A498D1E6-F1
#
_cell.length_a   1.000
_cell.length_b   1.000
_cell.length_c   1.000
_cell.angle_alpha   90.00
_cell.angle_beta   90.00
_cell.angle_gamma   90.00
#
_symmetry.space_group_name_H-M   'P 1'
#
loop_
_entity.id
_entity.type
_entity.pdbx_description
1 polymer ?
#
loop_
_entity_poly.entity_id
_entity_poly.type
_entity_poly.pdbx_seq_one_letter_code
_entity_poly.pdbx_strand_id
1 'polypeptide(L)'
;MTNIFELVKDPYERKARVIPGLLVALPLLVPLLCVYGAKHPVLTGVIGLLGGCGAIYALASVARGRGKKLEESLVKKWGGMPTTIALRHRDKFLDSVSKQRYHTAITAKLGIAMPNAEEESADQDKADDTYIGATKRLRELTRSNKQLLLKENIAYGFHRNMLAMKPVGILSCLLGILYGLLIAKILQVAPPHFDPVHFADPGLAAGLTLLISLALLAAWLLYFDQSAVRRMGFVYAERLFECLPSLPSSAPRKRAPKPTTD
;
A
#
# COMPACT_ATOMS: atom_id res chain seq x y z
N MET A 1 -13.59 -14.30 5.69
CA MET A 1 -13.05 -13.72 6.93
C MET A 1 -11.59 -14.14 7.04
N THR A 2 -10.65 -13.19 7.12
CA THR A 2 -9.21 -13.51 7.24
C THR A 2 -8.94 -13.94 8.68
N ASN A 3 -8.43 -15.17 8.88
CA ASN A 3 -8.06 -15.66 10.22
C ASN A 3 -6.77 -14.98 10.69
N ILE A 4 -6.57 -14.80 12.00
CA ILE A 4 -5.36 -14.16 12.59
C ILE A 4 -4.08 -14.85 12.09
N PHE A 5 -4.11 -16.17 11.91
CA PHE A 5 -3.00 -16.94 11.35
C PHE A 5 -2.63 -16.52 9.92
N GLU A 6 -3.62 -16.21 9.08
CA GLU A 6 -3.41 -15.72 7.71
C GLU A 6 -2.80 -14.31 7.72
N LEU A 7 -3.08 -13.46 8.71
CA LEU A 7 -2.42 -12.15 8.81
C LEU A 7 -0.92 -12.26 9.06
N VAL A 8 -0.50 -13.28 9.79
CA VAL A 8 0.90 -13.51 10.11
C VAL A 8 1.59 -14.25 8.97
N LYS A 9 0.93 -15.22 8.35
CA LYS A 9 1.52 -16.11 7.33
C LYS A 9 1.49 -15.52 5.92
N ASP A 10 0.41 -14.83 5.54
CA ASP A 10 0.30 -14.20 4.23
C ASP A 10 1.20 -12.95 4.18
N PRO A 11 2.25 -12.92 3.34
CA PRO A 11 3.13 -11.77 3.20
C PRO A 11 2.37 -10.52 2.76
N TYR A 12 1.24 -10.66 2.04
CA TYR A 12 0.39 -9.53 1.68
C TYR A 12 -0.26 -8.88 2.88
N GLU A 13 -1.01 -9.67 3.65
CA GLU A 13 -1.72 -9.19 4.83
C GLU A 13 -0.74 -8.53 5.81
N ARG A 14 0.39 -9.20 6.06
CA ARG A 14 1.43 -8.69 6.96
C ARG A 14 2.02 -7.37 6.45
N LYS A 15 2.64 -7.38 5.27
CA LYS A 15 3.43 -6.24 4.80
C LYS A 15 2.57 -5.06 4.37
N ALA A 16 1.45 -5.31 3.70
CA ALA A 16 0.62 -4.23 3.18
C ALA A 16 -0.35 -3.66 4.22
N ARG A 17 -0.72 -4.39 5.28
CA ARG A 17 -1.82 -3.98 6.19
C ARG A 17 -1.42 -3.96 7.67
N VAL A 18 -0.80 -5.02 8.17
CA VAL A 18 -0.40 -5.10 9.58
C VAL A 18 0.69 -4.08 9.91
N ILE A 19 1.75 -4.02 9.10
CA ILE A 19 2.89 -3.11 9.35
C ILE A 19 2.43 -1.65 9.47
N PRO A 20 1.62 -1.09 8.54
CA PRO A 20 1.11 0.27 8.70
C PRO A 20 0.38 0.54 10.02
N GLY A 21 -0.43 -0.41 10.48
CA GLY A 21 -1.14 -0.31 11.76
C GLY A 21 -0.18 -0.33 12.95
N LEU A 22 0.81 -1.24 12.94
CA LEU A 22 1.81 -1.35 14.00
C LEU A 22 2.71 -0.12 14.07
N LEU A 23 3.15 0.43 12.93
CA LEU A 23 3.98 1.64 12.89
C LEU A 23 3.26 2.86 13.47
N VAL A 24 1.93 2.92 13.37
CA VAL A 24 1.14 3.97 14.03
C VAL A 24 1.05 3.74 15.53
N ALA A 25 0.96 2.49 16.00
CA ALA A 25 0.88 2.20 17.43
C ALA A 25 2.23 2.30 18.15
N LEU A 26 3.33 2.11 17.43
CA LEU A 26 4.68 1.97 17.99
C LEU A 26 5.12 3.15 18.90
N PRO A 27 4.93 4.43 18.52
CA PRO A 27 5.30 5.57 19.38
C PRO A 27 4.64 5.57 20.76
N LEU A 28 3.49 4.91 20.92
CA LEU A 28 2.75 4.82 22.17
C LEU A 28 3.03 3.51 22.93
N LEU A 29 3.24 2.41 22.20
CA LEU A 29 3.51 1.11 22.81
C LEU A 29 4.88 1.04 23.47
N VAL A 30 5.91 1.64 22.86
CA VAL A 30 7.27 1.65 23.40
C VAL A 30 7.34 2.29 24.78
N PRO A 31 6.90 3.55 24.99
CA PRO A 31 6.95 4.16 26.32
C PRO A 31 6.11 3.39 27.34
N LEU A 32 4.95 2.87 26.94
CA LEU A 32 4.08 2.09 27.82
C LEU A 32 4.79 0.85 28.36
N LEU A 33 5.50 0.12 27.50
CA LEU A 33 6.26 -1.08 27.89
C LEU A 33 7.54 -0.73 28.66
N CYS A 34 8.30 0.27 28.21
CA CYS A 34 9.57 0.64 28.85
C CYS A 34 9.38 1.23 30.26
N VAL A 35 8.32 2.00 30.49
CA VAL A 35 8.08 2.67 31.79
C VAL A 35 7.31 1.78 32.76
N TYR A 36 6.29 1.09 32.28
CA TYR A 36 5.34 0.39 33.15
C TYR A 36 5.45 -1.14 33.06
N GLY A 37 6.05 -1.68 32.00
CA GLY A 37 6.02 -3.13 31.72
C GLY A 37 6.64 -3.98 32.83
N ALA A 38 7.79 -3.57 33.36
CA ALA A 38 8.45 -4.28 34.46
C ALA A 38 7.70 -4.18 35.80
N LYS A 39 6.93 -3.11 36.00
CA LYS A 39 6.23 -2.81 37.26
C LYS A 39 4.80 -3.36 37.30
N HIS A 40 4.21 -3.62 36.14
CA HIS A 40 2.81 -4.02 36.02
C HIS A 40 2.65 -5.23 35.07
N PRO A 41 2.82 -6.46 35.57
CA PRO A 41 2.63 -7.68 34.78
C PRO A 41 1.22 -7.80 34.17
N VAL A 42 0.20 -7.23 34.81
CA VAL A 42 -1.17 -7.19 34.27
C VAL A 42 -1.22 -6.36 32.99
N LEU A 43 -0.50 -5.22 32.93
CA LEU A 43 -0.46 -4.37 31.74
C LEU A 43 0.18 -5.09 30.55
N THR A 44 1.31 -5.76 30.77
CA THR A 44 1.98 -6.54 29.72
C THR A 44 1.11 -7.72 29.28
N GLY A 45 0.45 -8.38 30.22
CA GLY A 45 -0.54 -9.44 29.94
C GLY A 45 -1.71 -8.95 29.09
N VAL A 46 -2.29 -7.79 29.41
CA VAL A 46 -3.40 -7.18 28.63
C VAL A 46 -2.94 -6.79 27.22
N ILE A 47 -1.76 -6.17 27.07
CA ILE A 47 -1.22 -5.83 25.75
C ILE A 47 -1.01 -7.10 24.90
N GLY A 48 -0.44 -8.14 25.51
CA GLY A 48 -0.27 -9.44 24.87
C GLY A 48 -1.60 -10.09 24.47
N LEU A 49 -2.58 -10.07 25.38
CA LEU A 49 -3.92 -10.59 25.14
C LEU A 49 -4.62 -9.84 24.01
N LEU A 50 -4.61 -8.51 24.02
CA LEU A 50 -5.19 -7.70 22.94
C LEU A 50 -4.54 -8.01 21.60
N GLY A 51 -3.20 -8.16 21.59
CA GLY A 51 -2.46 -8.62 20.41
C GLY A 51 -2.98 -9.96 19.87
N GLY A 52 -3.18 -10.94 20.76
CA GLY A 52 -3.71 -12.27 20.45
C GLY A 52 -5.19 -12.33 20.09
N CYS A 53 -6.03 -11.47 20.69
CA CYS A 53 -7.48 -11.43 20.52
C CYS A 53 -7.94 -10.58 19.33
N GLY A 54 -7.02 -10.11 18.48
CA GLY A 54 -7.36 -9.49 17.21
C GLY A 54 -7.18 -7.97 17.14
N ALA A 55 -6.52 -7.32 18.10
CA ALA A 55 -6.15 -5.90 17.95
C ALA A 55 -5.27 -5.68 16.71
N ILE A 56 -4.36 -6.63 16.41
CA ILE A 56 -3.55 -6.62 15.19
C ILE A 56 -4.44 -6.68 13.94
N TYR A 57 -5.47 -7.52 13.96
CA TYR A 57 -6.45 -7.59 12.88
C TYR A 57 -7.23 -6.29 12.72
N ALA A 58 -7.69 -5.70 13.83
CA ALA A 58 -8.40 -4.44 13.83
C ALA A 58 -7.54 -3.31 13.23
N LEU A 59 -6.28 -3.20 13.64
CA LEU A 59 -5.32 -2.24 13.08
C LEU A 59 -5.12 -2.44 11.58
N ALA A 60 -4.94 -3.68 11.13
CA ALA A 60 -4.80 -4.01 9.71
C ALA A 60 -6.06 -3.67 8.91
N SER A 61 -7.24 -3.93 9.48
CA SER A 61 -8.54 -3.62 8.87
C SER A 61 -8.76 -2.12 8.74
N VAL A 62 -8.45 -1.34 9.78
CA VAL A 62 -8.54 0.12 9.76
C VAL A 62 -7.57 0.71 8.74
N ALA A 63 -6.31 0.26 8.73
CA ALA A 63 -5.32 0.73 7.76
C ALA A 63 -5.76 0.45 6.31
N ARG A 64 -6.32 -0.74 6.05
CA ARG A 64 -6.87 -1.09 4.73
C ARG A 64 -8.08 -0.23 4.38
N GLY A 65 -9.03 -0.07 5.30
CA GLY A 65 -10.26 0.69 5.08
C GLY A 65 -9.98 2.16 4.75
N ARG A 66 -9.11 2.81 5.55
CA ARG A 66 -8.64 4.17 5.28
C ARG A 66 -7.86 4.25 3.97
N GLY A 67 -6.99 3.27 3.71
CA GLY A 67 -6.24 3.16 2.46
C GLY A 67 -7.15 3.14 1.23
N LYS A 68 -8.23 2.35 1.25
CA LYS A 68 -9.18 2.26 0.14
C LYS A 68 -9.97 3.55 -0.09
N LYS A 69 -10.44 4.20 0.97
CA LYS A 69 -11.08 5.52 0.86
C LYS A 69 -10.14 6.57 0.27
N LEU A 70 -8.86 6.54 0.65
CA LEU A 70 -7.85 7.42 0.06
C LEU A 70 -7.63 7.11 -1.42
N GLU A 71 -7.55 5.85 -1.82
CA GLU A 71 -7.41 5.44 -3.23
C GLU A 71 -8.53 5.99 -4.10
N GLU A 72 -9.78 5.90 -3.65
CA GLU A 72 -10.92 6.46 -4.40
C GLU A 72 -10.76 7.96 -4.65
N SER A 73 -10.28 8.71 -3.66
CA SER A 73 -9.99 10.15 -3.82
C SER A 73 -8.80 10.39 -4.76
N LEU A 74 -7.72 9.61 -4.64
CA LEU A 74 -6.53 9.75 -5.47
C LEU A 74 -6.80 9.39 -6.93
N VAL A 75 -7.55 8.33 -7.18
CA VAL A 75 -7.94 7.88 -8.53
C VAL A 75 -8.75 8.95 -9.23
N LYS A 76 -9.70 9.61 -8.53
CA LYS A 76 -10.42 10.77 -9.07
C LYS A 76 -9.47 11.90 -9.44
N LYS A 77 -8.48 12.22 -8.58
CA LYS A 77 -7.48 13.26 -8.83
C LYS A 77 -6.54 12.94 -9.99
N TRP A 78 -6.18 11.67 -10.18
CA TRP A 78 -5.34 11.22 -11.29
C TRP A 78 -6.13 11.05 -12.59
N GLY A 79 -7.46 11.14 -12.53
CA GLY A 79 -8.35 10.89 -13.64
C GLY A 79 -8.42 9.42 -14.04
N GLY A 80 -8.09 8.47 -13.17
CA GLY A 80 -8.11 7.04 -13.46
C GLY A 80 -7.14 6.21 -12.62
N MET A 81 -7.28 4.87 -12.70
CA MET A 81 -6.30 3.96 -12.10
C MET A 81 -4.98 4.03 -12.89
N PRO A 82 -3.80 3.88 -12.24
CA PRO A 82 -2.52 3.82 -12.96
C PRO A 82 -2.47 2.76 -14.06
N THR A 83 -3.18 1.63 -13.88
CA THR A 83 -3.36 0.59 -14.90
C THR A 83 -4.12 1.07 -16.14
N THR A 84 -5.11 1.95 -15.96
CA THR A 84 -5.83 2.56 -17.07
C THR A 84 -4.97 3.62 -17.72
N ILE A 85 -4.39 4.52 -16.91
CA ILE A 85 -3.59 5.65 -17.38
C ILE A 85 -2.40 5.18 -18.23
N ALA A 86 -1.69 4.15 -17.80
CA ALA A 86 -0.53 3.61 -18.51
C ALA A 86 -0.87 3.11 -19.93
N LEU A 87 -2.11 2.69 -20.18
CA LEU A 87 -2.54 2.22 -21.51
C LEU A 87 -2.98 3.34 -22.44
N ARG A 88 -3.28 4.55 -21.92
CA ARG A 88 -3.70 5.69 -22.75
C ARG A 88 -2.60 6.11 -23.70
N HIS A 89 -2.93 6.42 -24.94
CA HIS A 89 -2.01 6.93 -25.96
C HIS A 89 -1.34 8.23 -25.51
N ARG A 90 -2.08 9.13 -24.86
CA ARG A 90 -1.57 10.42 -24.36
C ARG A 90 -0.61 10.36 -23.17
N ASP A 91 -0.60 9.27 -22.40
CA ASP A 91 0.27 9.14 -21.24
C ASP A 91 1.69 8.70 -21.63
N LYS A 92 2.71 9.20 -20.94
CA LYS A 92 4.13 8.97 -21.30
C LYS A 92 4.85 7.97 -20.39
N PHE A 93 4.13 7.30 -19.48
CA PHE A 93 4.75 6.33 -18.58
C PHE A 93 5.37 5.14 -19.33
N LEU A 94 4.64 4.60 -20.32
CA LEU A 94 5.17 3.59 -21.24
C LEU A 94 5.67 4.26 -22.52
N ASP A 95 6.83 3.81 -23.01
CA ASP A 95 7.30 4.19 -24.34
C ASP A 95 6.35 3.67 -25.44
N SER A 96 6.39 4.30 -26.63
CA SER A 96 5.46 3.98 -27.72
C SER A 96 5.55 2.52 -28.17
N VAL A 97 6.75 1.94 -28.18
CA VAL A 97 6.99 0.55 -28.63
C VAL A 97 6.40 -0.43 -27.62
N SER A 98 6.67 -0.25 -26.33
CA SER A 98 6.08 -1.08 -25.27
C SER A 98 4.56 -0.97 -25.23
N LYS A 99 4.02 0.25 -25.37
CA LYS A 99 2.57 0.47 -25.38
C LYS A 99 1.89 -0.25 -26.55
N GLN A 100 2.42 -0.10 -27.76
CA GLN A 100 1.91 -0.80 -28.94
C GLN A 100 2.00 -2.31 -28.79
N ARG A 101 3.12 -2.83 -28.25
CA ARG A 101 3.29 -4.25 -27.94
C ARG A 101 2.21 -4.74 -26.97
N TYR A 102 1.92 -4.01 -25.91
CA TYR A 102 0.87 -4.40 -24.95
C TYR A 102 -0.53 -4.31 -25.53
N HIS A 103 -0.85 -3.27 -26.30
CA HIS A 103 -2.15 -3.16 -26.98
C HIS A 103 -2.39 -4.32 -27.95
N THR A 104 -1.36 -4.68 -28.72
CA THR A 104 -1.40 -5.84 -29.63
C THR A 104 -1.57 -7.14 -28.86
N ALA A 105 -0.82 -7.33 -27.77
CA ALA A 105 -0.94 -8.51 -26.92
C ALA A 105 -2.30 -8.62 -26.23
N ILE A 106 -2.88 -7.51 -25.76
CA ILE A 106 -4.23 -7.47 -25.20
C ILE A 106 -5.25 -7.91 -26.24
N THR A 107 -5.17 -7.36 -27.45
CA THR A 107 -6.08 -7.74 -28.55
C THR A 107 -5.96 -9.22 -28.88
N ALA A 108 -4.74 -9.73 -29.04
CA ALA A 108 -4.49 -11.12 -29.40
C ALA A 108 -4.84 -12.13 -28.29
N LYS A 109 -4.57 -11.79 -27.01
CA LYS A 109 -4.71 -12.72 -25.88
C LYS A 109 -6.07 -12.60 -25.20
N LEU A 110 -6.63 -11.41 -25.10
CA LEU A 110 -7.89 -11.15 -24.40
C LEU A 110 -9.09 -11.02 -25.35
N GLY A 111 -8.84 -10.85 -26.66
CA GLY A 111 -9.91 -10.63 -27.65
C GLY A 111 -10.60 -9.27 -27.53
N ILE A 112 -9.95 -8.31 -26.86
CA ILE A 112 -10.47 -6.96 -26.64
C ILE A 112 -9.79 -6.03 -27.63
N ALA A 113 -10.54 -5.44 -28.56
CA ALA A 113 -10.02 -4.47 -29.51
C ALA A 113 -9.57 -3.21 -28.75
N MET A 114 -8.28 -2.91 -28.82
CA MET A 114 -7.71 -1.72 -28.18
C MET A 114 -7.91 -0.49 -29.05
N PRO A 115 -8.38 0.64 -28.49
CA PRO A 115 -8.61 1.85 -29.26
C PRO A 115 -7.29 2.42 -29.79
N ASN A 116 -7.33 2.99 -30.99
CA ASN A 116 -6.20 3.76 -31.56
C ASN A 116 -6.15 5.20 -31.00
N ALA A 117 -5.16 5.98 -31.40
CA ALA A 117 -4.94 7.33 -30.86
C ALA A 117 -6.05 8.29 -31.27
N GLU A 118 -6.58 8.14 -32.48
CA GLU A 118 -7.68 8.95 -33.01
C GLU A 118 -9.00 8.65 -32.28
N GLU A 119 -9.30 7.38 -32.03
CA GLU A 119 -10.45 6.92 -31.26
C GLU A 119 -10.41 7.40 -29.81
N GLU A 120 -9.24 7.33 -29.15
CA GLU A 120 -9.06 7.88 -27.80
C GLU A 120 -9.28 9.40 -27.78
N SER A 121 -8.81 10.12 -28.79
CA SER A 121 -8.97 11.57 -28.88
C SER A 121 -10.45 11.97 -29.09
N ALA A 122 -11.19 11.17 -29.86
CA ALA A 122 -12.59 11.40 -30.16
C ALA A 122 -13.52 11.13 -28.95
N ASP A 123 -13.25 10.06 -28.18
CA ASP A 123 -14.03 9.70 -27.00
C ASP A 123 -13.15 9.05 -25.92
N GLN A 124 -12.70 9.88 -24.99
CA GLN A 124 -11.75 9.47 -23.94
C GLN A 124 -12.39 8.54 -22.92
N ASP A 125 -13.67 8.75 -22.59
CA ASP A 125 -14.37 7.95 -21.58
C ASP A 125 -14.62 6.53 -22.10
N LYS A 126 -15.03 6.41 -23.37
CA LYS A 126 -15.19 5.11 -24.03
C LYS A 126 -13.86 4.36 -24.18
N ALA A 127 -12.78 5.08 -24.48
CA ALA A 127 -11.44 4.49 -24.51
C ALA A 127 -11.01 3.98 -23.12
N ASP A 128 -11.25 4.78 -22.08
CA ASP A 128 -10.97 4.40 -20.69
C ASP A 128 -11.78 3.19 -20.24
N ASP A 129 -13.06 3.08 -20.62
CA ASP A 129 -13.87 1.89 -20.35
C ASP A 129 -13.26 0.63 -20.96
N THR A 130 -12.72 0.73 -22.18
CA THR A 130 -12.01 -0.38 -22.84
C THR A 130 -10.74 -0.77 -22.09
N TYR A 131 -9.94 0.21 -21.66
CA TYR A 131 -8.73 -0.01 -20.86
C TYR A 131 -9.05 -0.61 -19.48
N ILE A 132 -10.12 -0.16 -18.82
CA ILE A 132 -10.60 -0.72 -17.56
C ILE A 132 -11.05 -2.17 -17.75
N GLY A 133 -11.80 -2.45 -18.82
CA GLY A 133 -12.21 -3.81 -19.19
C GLY A 133 -11.03 -4.74 -19.41
N ALA A 134 -10.04 -4.31 -20.21
CA ALA A 134 -8.83 -5.07 -20.48
C ALA A 134 -8.02 -5.36 -19.22
N THR A 135 -7.77 -4.35 -18.40
CA THR A 135 -7.00 -4.50 -17.14
C THR A 135 -7.73 -5.39 -16.13
N LYS A 136 -9.06 -5.30 -16.03
CA LYS A 136 -9.87 -6.19 -15.19
C LYS A 136 -9.75 -7.64 -15.65
N ARG A 137 -9.91 -7.90 -16.95
CA ARG A 137 -9.78 -9.24 -17.53
C ARG A 137 -8.38 -9.82 -17.34
N LEU A 138 -7.35 -9.00 -17.53
CA LEU A 138 -5.95 -9.37 -17.30
C LEU A 138 -5.71 -9.77 -15.83
N ARG A 139 -6.25 -9.02 -14.87
CA ARG A 139 -6.15 -9.35 -13.44
C ARG A 139 -6.86 -10.66 -13.07
N GLU A 140 -7.99 -10.95 -13.72
CA GLU A 140 -8.70 -12.22 -13.52
C GLU A 140 -7.86 -13.41 -13.99
N LEU A 141 -7.23 -13.31 -15.16
CA LEU A 141 -6.42 -14.37 -15.74
C LEU A 141 -5.06 -14.56 -15.04
N THR A 142 -4.56 -13.53 -14.36
CA THR A 142 -3.27 -13.55 -13.64
C THR A 142 -3.40 -13.87 -12.15
N ARG A 143 -4.61 -14.18 -11.65
CA ARG A 143 -4.86 -14.53 -10.23
C ARG A 143 -4.03 -15.72 -9.73
N SER A 144 -3.67 -16.65 -10.61
CA SER A 144 -2.85 -17.83 -10.30
C SER A 144 -1.34 -17.56 -10.37
N ASN A 145 -0.89 -16.57 -11.14
CA ASN A 145 0.52 -16.19 -11.27
C ASN A 145 0.94 -15.21 -10.16
N LYS A 146 0.81 -15.68 -8.91
CA LYS A 146 0.82 -14.81 -7.72
C LYS A 146 2.19 -14.19 -7.45
N GLN A 147 3.29 -14.91 -7.62
CA GLN A 147 4.58 -14.48 -7.04
C GLN A 147 5.11 -13.17 -7.67
N LEU A 148 4.97 -13.00 -8.98
CA LEU A 148 5.51 -11.84 -9.69
C LEU A 148 4.76 -10.55 -9.34
N LEU A 149 3.42 -10.62 -9.30
CA LEU A 149 2.54 -9.47 -9.02
C LEU A 149 2.40 -9.19 -7.53
N LEU A 150 2.61 -10.20 -6.68
CA LEU A 150 2.44 -10.09 -5.24
C LEU A 150 3.36 -9.03 -4.66
N LYS A 151 4.63 -8.97 -5.08
CA LYS A 151 5.59 -7.98 -4.58
C LYS A 151 5.11 -6.55 -4.85
N GLU A 152 4.73 -6.24 -6.07
CA GLU A 152 4.31 -4.88 -6.45
C GLU A 152 2.93 -4.53 -5.88
N ASN A 153 2.03 -5.51 -5.77
CA ASN A 153 0.75 -5.32 -5.10
C ASN A 153 0.93 -5.05 -3.59
N ILE A 154 1.89 -5.72 -2.94
CA ILE A 154 2.29 -5.45 -1.55
C ILE A 154 2.81 -4.02 -1.43
N ALA A 155 3.75 -3.64 -2.28
CA ALA A 155 4.38 -2.33 -2.22
C ALA A 155 3.37 -1.20 -2.47
N TYR A 156 2.49 -1.34 -3.46
CA TYR A 156 1.39 -0.40 -3.70
C TYR A 156 0.44 -0.33 -2.50
N GLY A 157 -0.01 -1.48 -1.99
CA GLY A 157 -0.90 -1.55 -0.83
C GLY A 157 -0.29 -0.93 0.43
N PHE A 158 1.00 -1.18 0.69
CA PHE A 158 1.75 -0.59 1.79
C PHE A 158 1.78 0.93 1.70
N HIS A 159 2.25 1.51 0.58
CA HIS A 159 2.37 2.97 0.43
C HIS A 159 1.02 3.66 0.56
N ARG A 160 -0.03 3.12 -0.08
CA ARG A 160 -1.39 3.66 0.04
C ARG A 160 -1.88 3.64 1.48
N ASN A 161 -1.72 2.50 2.17
CA ASN A 161 -2.19 2.36 3.54
C ASN A 161 -1.39 3.24 4.50
N MET A 162 -0.06 3.35 4.33
CA MET A 162 0.78 4.29 5.08
C MET A 162 0.29 5.72 4.88
N LEU A 163 0.15 6.17 3.63
CA LEU A 163 -0.31 7.53 3.35
C LEU A 163 -1.67 7.84 3.98
N ALA A 164 -2.60 6.88 3.99
CA ALA A 164 -3.91 7.04 4.63
C ALA A 164 -3.86 7.08 6.16
N MET A 165 -2.83 6.46 6.75
CA MET A 165 -2.57 6.46 8.19
C MET A 165 -1.72 7.66 8.64
N LYS A 166 -1.10 8.41 7.72
CA LYS A 166 -0.20 9.54 8.00
C LYS A 166 -0.73 10.52 9.07
N PRO A 167 -2.00 10.99 9.06
CA PRO A 167 -2.48 11.89 10.11
C PRO A 167 -2.49 11.25 11.51
N VAL A 168 -2.88 9.97 11.59
CA VAL A 168 -2.92 9.22 12.87
C VAL A 168 -1.49 8.89 13.32
N GLY A 169 -0.61 8.56 12.38
CA GLY A 169 0.81 8.32 12.64
C GLY A 169 1.51 9.56 13.18
N ILE A 170 1.27 10.73 12.58
CA ILE A 170 1.80 12.01 13.07
C ILE A 170 1.29 12.29 14.49
N LEU A 171 -0.02 12.20 14.73
CA LEU A 171 -0.59 12.40 16.07
C LEU A 171 0.03 11.47 17.10
N SER A 172 0.15 10.18 16.77
CA SER A 172 0.79 9.18 17.63
C SER A 172 2.24 9.54 17.94
N CYS A 173 3.01 9.99 16.94
CA CYS A 173 4.40 10.43 17.15
C CYS A 173 4.48 11.69 18.02
N LEU A 174 3.59 12.67 17.83
CA LEU A 174 3.55 13.88 18.66
C LEU A 174 3.24 13.55 20.13
N LEU A 175 2.28 12.64 20.37
CA LEU A 175 1.96 12.15 21.71
C LEU A 175 3.14 11.37 22.31
N GLY A 176 3.82 10.53 21.53
CA GLY A 176 5.02 9.81 21.94
C GLY A 176 6.18 10.77 22.30
N ILE A 177 6.40 11.82 21.50
CA ILE A 177 7.40 12.86 21.80
C ILE A 177 7.04 13.59 23.08
N LEU A 178 5.80 14.07 23.21
CA LEU A 178 5.34 14.75 24.41
C LEU A 178 5.56 13.88 25.66
N TYR A 179 5.13 12.63 25.60
CA TYR A 179 5.31 11.70 26.71
C TYR A 179 6.80 11.43 27.00
N GLY A 180 7.63 11.26 25.97
CA GLY A 180 9.08 11.11 26.08
C GLY A 180 9.74 12.29 26.79
N LEU A 181 9.35 13.52 26.46
CA LEU A 181 9.85 14.74 27.12
C LEU A 181 9.43 14.81 28.59
N LEU A 182 8.22 14.37 28.92
CA LEU A 182 7.73 14.32 30.31
C LEU A 182 8.51 13.30 31.15
N ILE A 183 8.71 12.07 30.65
CA ILE A 183 9.42 11.03 31.41
C ILE A 183 10.93 11.29 31.52
N ALA A 184 11.51 12.01 30.56
CA ALA A 184 12.89 12.49 30.63
C ALA A 184 13.06 13.68 31.61
N LYS A 185 11.96 14.24 32.16
CA LYS A 185 11.94 15.49 32.94
C LYS A 185 12.46 16.73 32.19
N ILE A 186 12.57 16.65 30.87
CA ILE A 186 12.91 17.78 30.00
C ILE A 186 11.76 18.79 30.01
N LEU A 187 10.53 18.30 29.96
CA LEU A 187 9.32 19.09 30.13
C LEU A 187 8.67 18.71 31.45
N GLN A 188 8.50 19.66 32.36
CA GLN A 188 7.80 19.44 33.62
C GLN A 188 6.49 20.23 33.63
N VAL A 189 5.45 19.68 34.26
CA VAL A 189 4.11 20.28 34.28
C VAL A 189 3.89 21.12 35.53
N ALA A 190 4.50 20.74 36.66
CA ALA A 190 4.30 21.41 37.95
C ALA A 190 5.58 21.39 38.80
N PRO A 191 6.31 22.52 38.94
CA PRO A 191 6.11 23.78 38.21
C PRO A 191 6.46 23.64 36.72
N PRO A 192 5.77 24.35 35.81
CA PRO A 192 6.06 24.26 34.39
C PRO A 192 7.42 24.87 34.07
N HIS A 193 8.39 24.03 33.71
CA HIS A 193 9.70 24.46 33.26
C HIS A 193 10.28 23.50 32.22
N PHE A 194 11.21 24.03 31.43
CA PHE A 194 11.94 23.31 30.41
C PHE A 194 13.40 23.21 30.83
N ASP A 195 13.88 21.99 31.07
CA ASP A 195 15.25 21.72 31.49
C ASP A 195 15.98 20.92 30.39
N PRO A 196 16.76 21.59 29.52
CA PRO A 196 17.46 20.92 28.43
C PRO A 196 18.65 20.09 28.89
N VAL A 197 19.09 20.19 30.15
CA VAL A 197 20.22 19.40 30.67
C VAL A 197 19.95 17.90 30.53
N HIS A 198 18.68 17.50 30.67
CA HIS A 198 18.25 16.11 30.54
C HIS A 198 18.28 15.57 29.09
N PHE A 199 18.58 16.37 28.07
CA PHE A 199 18.81 15.84 26.71
C PHE A 199 20.10 15.01 26.61
N ALA A 200 21.11 15.31 27.42
CA ALA A 200 22.38 14.59 27.41
C ALA A 200 22.25 13.18 28.00
N ASP A 201 21.35 13.01 28.98
CA ASP A 201 21.02 11.73 29.58
C ASP A 201 19.51 11.64 29.90
N PRO A 202 18.66 11.36 28.90
CA PRO A 202 17.22 11.28 29.09
C PRO A 202 16.79 9.96 29.76
N GLY A 203 17.72 9.03 29.99
CA GLY A 203 17.44 7.64 30.36
C GLY A 203 16.94 6.79 29.20
N LEU A 204 17.12 5.47 29.31
CA LEU A 204 16.86 4.52 28.21
C LEU A 204 15.41 4.57 27.70
N ALA A 205 14.42 4.58 28.60
CA ALA A 205 13.00 4.57 28.23
C ALA A 205 12.60 5.83 27.44
N ALA A 206 13.05 7.01 27.89
CA ALA A 206 12.74 8.26 27.23
C ALA A 206 13.53 8.42 25.93
N GLY A 207 14.83 8.06 25.94
CA GLY A 207 15.68 8.08 24.75
C GLY A 207 15.11 7.21 23.62
N LEU A 208 14.71 5.97 23.90
CA LEU A 208 14.07 5.10 22.90
C LEU A 208 12.74 5.65 22.40
N THR A 209 11.92 6.19 23.30
CA THR A 209 10.61 6.78 22.95
C THR A 209 10.78 7.98 22.02
N LEU A 210 11.69 8.90 22.36
CA LEU A 210 11.99 10.09 21.55
C LEU A 210 12.59 9.68 20.20
N LEU A 211 13.58 8.78 20.19
CA LEU A 211 14.24 8.32 18.97
C LEU A 211 13.23 7.71 17.99
N ILE A 212 12.41 6.77 18.45
CA ILE A 212 11.43 6.08 17.61
C ILE A 212 10.36 7.06 17.12
N SER A 213 9.84 7.91 18.01
CA SER A 213 8.80 8.87 17.65
C SER A 213 9.30 9.92 16.65
N LEU A 214 10.53 10.43 16.82
CA LEU A 214 11.15 11.38 15.90
C LEU A 214 11.48 10.73 14.54
N ALA A 215 12.05 9.52 14.54
CA ALA A 215 12.36 8.80 13.31
C ALA A 215 11.09 8.47 12.51
N LEU A 216 10.03 8.02 13.18
CA LEU A 216 8.75 7.78 12.53
C LEU A 216 8.08 9.07 12.08
N LEU A 217 8.12 10.14 12.87
CA LEU A 217 7.60 11.44 12.47
C LEU A 217 8.30 11.94 11.19
N ALA A 218 9.63 11.84 11.14
CA ALA A 218 10.40 12.17 9.94
C ALA A 218 9.97 11.31 8.75
N ALA A 219 9.81 10.00 8.93
CA ALA A 219 9.31 9.12 7.86
C ALA A 219 7.89 9.51 7.41
N TRP A 220 6.98 9.82 8.33
CA TRP A 220 5.62 10.27 8.02
C TRP A 220 5.62 11.55 7.20
N LEU A 221 6.44 12.53 7.57
CA LEU A 221 6.49 13.83 6.91
C LEU A 221 7.18 13.76 5.54
N LEU A 222 8.30 13.06 5.44
CA LEU A 222 9.23 13.14 4.30
C LEU A 222 9.06 12.03 3.27
N TYR A 223 8.62 10.83 3.66
CA TYR A 223 8.63 9.66 2.76
C TYR A 223 7.25 9.29 2.20
N PHE A 224 6.20 9.39 3.00
CA PHE A 224 4.86 8.97 2.58
C PHE A 224 4.09 10.12 1.95
N ASP A 225 4.08 10.16 0.62
CA ASP A 225 3.37 11.15 -0.20
C ASP A 225 2.52 10.52 -1.33
N GLN A 226 1.67 11.35 -1.95
CA GLN A 226 0.75 10.91 -3.03
C GLN A 226 1.48 10.49 -4.31
N SER A 227 2.62 11.10 -4.62
CA SER A 227 3.45 10.78 -5.79
C SER A 227 4.07 9.40 -5.68
N ALA A 228 4.53 9.00 -4.49
CA ALA A 228 5.06 7.68 -4.22
C ALA A 228 4.00 6.60 -4.46
N VAL A 229 2.77 6.81 -3.96
CA VAL A 229 1.65 5.89 -4.21
C VAL A 229 1.33 5.77 -5.70
N ARG A 230 1.29 6.91 -6.42
CA ARG A 230 1.05 6.93 -7.87
C ARG A 230 2.12 6.13 -8.62
N ARG A 231 3.39 6.35 -8.29
CA ARG A 231 4.55 5.67 -8.90
C ARG A 231 4.50 4.16 -8.68
N MET A 232 4.22 3.71 -7.45
CA MET A 232 4.04 2.29 -7.17
C MET A 232 2.86 1.68 -7.91
N GLY A 233 1.80 2.45 -8.15
CA GLY A 233 0.66 2.01 -8.95
C GLY A 233 1.02 1.79 -10.42
N PHE A 234 1.87 2.65 -10.99
CA PHE A 234 2.39 2.49 -12.34
C PHE A 234 3.36 1.30 -12.47
N VAL A 235 4.25 1.11 -11.50
CA VAL A 235 5.13 -0.09 -11.43
C VAL A 235 4.29 -1.37 -11.37
N TYR A 236 3.22 -1.37 -10.56
CA TYR A 236 2.27 -2.48 -10.55
C TYR A 236 1.58 -2.69 -11.91
N ALA A 237 1.18 -1.61 -12.59
CA ALA A 237 0.55 -1.68 -13.90
C ALA A 237 1.47 -2.31 -14.96
N GLU A 238 2.72 -1.85 -15.03
CA GLU A 238 3.72 -2.41 -15.94
C GLU A 238 3.93 -3.90 -15.68
N ARG A 239 4.12 -4.29 -14.41
CA ARG A 239 4.31 -5.68 -14.02
C ARG A 239 3.10 -6.56 -14.37
N LEU A 240 1.89 -5.99 -14.29
CA LEU A 240 0.67 -6.64 -14.73
C LEU A 240 0.68 -6.89 -16.25
N PHE A 241 1.12 -5.92 -17.04
CA PHE A 241 1.21 -6.07 -18.51
C PHE A 241 2.30 -7.03 -18.95
N GLU A 242 3.42 -7.10 -18.24
CA GLU A 242 4.46 -8.10 -18.46
C GLU A 242 3.96 -9.55 -18.28
N CYS A 243 2.81 -9.76 -17.64
CA CYS A 243 2.19 -11.08 -17.56
C CYS A 243 1.46 -11.49 -18.84
N LEU A 244 1.13 -10.56 -19.76
CA LEU A 244 0.38 -10.84 -21.00
C LEU A 244 1.00 -11.97 -21.86
N PRO A 245 2.32 -12.04 -22.09
CA PRO A 245 2.92 -13.11 -22.89
C PRO A 245 2.71 -14.50 -22.29
N SER A 246 2.67 -14.61 -20.95
CA SER A 246 2.49 -15.87 -20.22
C SER A 246 1.06 -16.41 -20.28
N LEU A 247 0.08 -15.60 -20.76
CA LEU A 247 -1.30 -16.03 -20.85
C LEU A 247 -1.54 -16.97 -22.05
N PRO A 248 -2.38 -18.01 -21.89
CA PRO A 248 -2.84 -18.80 -23.03
C PRO A 248 -3.61 -17.89 -24.00
N SER A 249 -3.44 -18.12 -25.30
CA SER A 249 -4.18 -17.36 -26.32
C SER A 249 -5.68 -17.71 -26.25
N SER A 250 -6.56 -16.71 -26.22
CA SER A 250 -8.01 -16.92 -26.34
C SER A 250 -8.48 -17.08 -27.80
N ALA A 251 -7.58 -16.91 -28.78
CA ALA A 251 -7.94 -17.06 -30.18
C ALA A 251 -8.46 -18.49 -30.45
N PRO A 252 -9.64 -18.65 -31.08
CA PRO A 252 -10.11 -19.96 -31.47
C PRO A 252 -9.08 -20.57 -32.41
N ARG A 253 -8.57 -21.77 -32.09
CA ARG A 253 -7.82 -22.59 -33.05
C ARG A 253 -8.68 -22.68 -34.31
N LYS A 254 -8.27 -22.04 -35.40
CA LYS A 254 -8.83 -22.33 -36.73
C LYS A 254 -8.74 -23.85 -36.90
N ARG A 255 -9.87 -24.55 -36.87
CA ARG A 255 -9.92 -25.95 -37.27
C ARG A 255 -9.43 -25.98 -38.71
N ALA A 256 -8.36 -26.72 -38.98
CA ALA A 256 -7.91 -26.98 -40.33
C ALA A 256 -9.10 -27.52 -41.14
N PRO A 257 -9.32 -27.07 -42.39
CA PRO A 257 -10.36 -27.64 -43.24
C PRO A 257 -10.13 -29.15 -43.33
N LYS A 258 -11.17 -29.95 -43.05
CA LYS A 258 -11.12 -31.37 -43.40
C LYS A 258 -10.90 -31.46 -44.91
N PRO A 259 -9.92 -32.25 -45.39
CA PRO A 259 -9.85 -32.53 -46.82
C PRO A 259 -11.14 -33.25 -47.21
N THR A 260 -11.90 -32.65 -48.10
CA THR A 260 -12.95 -33.31 -48.87
C THR A 260 -12.26 -34.27 -49.83
N THR A 261 -12.33 -35.56 -49.52
CA THR A 261 -12.07 -36.61 -50.50
C THR A 261 -13.41 -36.98 -51.12
N ASP A 262 -13.54 -36.67 -52.41
CA ASP A 262 -14.50 -37.27 -53.33
C ASP A 262 -14.32 -38.80 -53.41
#